data_AF-A0A5R8LEU4-F1
#
_entry.id   AF-A0A5R8LEU4-F1
#
_cell.length_a   1.000
_cell.length_b   1.000
_cell.length_c   1.000
_cell.angle_alpha   90.00
_cell.angle_beta   90.00
_cell.angle_gamma   90.00
#
_symmetry.space_group_name_H-M   'P 1'
#
loop_
_entity.id
_entity.type
_entity.pdbx_description
1 polymer ?
#
loop_
_entity_poly.entity_id
_entity_poly.type
_entity_poly.pdbx_seq_one_letter_code
_entity_poly.pdbx_strand_id
1 'polypeptide(L)'
;MAYAHGHHESVLRSHAARNVADSAAYLVSSLFAGARILDVGAGPGTITVDLADRVFPGRVVGVDAAPDVVEIARAAVGDRPNLTFRTGDAYDLDLADGSFDIVHAHQVLQHLSRPVDALREFGRVAGPDGLVAVRDVDYGGVIWHPRVPALDEWLEIYHGVHRGVSGEPDAGRRLKAWARDAGFTRVEASASVWVFDTDEKRAWWGGMWADRVRASAFAGHARRLGLADDATLQRISDGWRAWAADPDGWILLPHGEVLARA
;
A
#
# COMPACT_ATOMS: atom_id res chain seq x y z
N MET A 1 1.69 -10.42 -14.42
CA MET A 1 2.49 -10.06 -13.23
C MET A 1 1.97 -10.87 -12.06
N ALA A 2 2.85 -11.57 -11.32
CA ALA A 2 2.43 -12.36 -10.16
C ALA A 2 2.39 -11.45 -8.92
N TYR A 3 1.18 -11.19 -8.41
CA TYR A 3 0.95 -10.36 -7.24
C TYR A 3 1.46 -11.08 -5.98
N ALA A 4 2.41 -10.47 -5.26
CA ALA A 4 3.17 -11.12 -4.18
C ALA A 4 2.35 -11.42 -2.91
N HIS A 5 1.12 -10.89 -2.77
CA HIS A 5 0.38 -10.96 -1.51
C HIS A 5 -0.70 -12.05 -1.42
N GLY A 6 -1.25 -12.56 -2.53
CA GLY A 6 -2.26 -13.63 -2.54
C GLY A 6 -3.58 -13.33 -1.78
N HIS A 7 -4.69 -13.89 -2.22
CA HIS A 7 -6.04 -13.61 -1.70
C HIS A 7 -6.38 -14.37 -0.41
N HIS A 8 -5.48 -14.41 0.58
CA HIS A 8 -5.77 -15.04 1.87
C HIS A 8 -6.65 -14.11 2.72
N GLU A 9 -7.60 -14.65 3.50
CA GLU A 9 -8.54 -13.91 4.36
C GLU A 9 -7.82 -12.93 5.33
N SER A 10 -6.58 -13.25 5.69
CA SER A 10 -5.69 -12.40 6.50
C SER A 10 -5.27 -11.08 5.81
N VAL A 11 -5.23 -11.03 4.47
CA VAL A 11 -4.96 -9.82 3.68
C VAL A 11 -6.19 -8.92 3.69
N LEU A 12 -7.39 -9.47 3.50
CA LEU A 12 -8.65 -8.70 3.51
C LEU A 12 -8.92 -8.03 4.88
N ARG A 13 -8.60 -8.69 6.00
CA ARG A 13 -8.72 -8.07 7.34
C ARG A 13 -7.77 -6.89 7.55
N SER A 14 -6.62 -6.83 6.87
CA SER A 14 -5.65 -5.73 6.97
C SER A 14 -6.00 -4.46 6.21
N HIS A 15 -7.00 -4.54 5.33
CA HIS A 15 -7.51 -3.39 4.61
C HIS A 15 -8.72 -2.74 5.29
N ALA A 16 -9.44 -3.47 6.16
CA ALA A 16 -10.64 -2.99 6.86
C ALA A 16 -10.39 -1.82 7.83
N ALA A 17 -9.16 -1.67 8.35
CA ALA A 17 -8.80 -0.59 9.29
C ALA A 17 -8.25 0.68 8.59
N ARG A 18 -8.03 0.64 7.27
CA ARG A 18 -7.43 1.76 6.54
C ARG A 18 -8.50 2.76 6.15
N ASN A 19 -8.31 4.00 6.54
CA ASN A 19 -9.14 5.14 6.17
C ASN A 19 -8.25 6.35 5.89
N VAL A 20 -8.84 7.50 5.58
CA VAL A 20 -8.07 8.71 5.27
C VAL A 20 -7.24 9.15 6.47
N ALA A 21 -7.75 9.06 7.70
CA ALA A 21 -7.03 9.50 8.89
C ALA A 21 -5.77 8.65 9.18
N ASP A 22 -5.80 7.36 8.88
CA ASP A 22 -4.65 6.46 9.07
C ASP A 22 -3.68 6.47 7.87
N SER A 23 -4.22 6.45 6.65
CA SER A 23 -3.44 6.10 5.45
C SER A 23 -3.31 7.23 4.42
N ALA A 24 -4.08 8.32 4.56
CA ALA A 24 -4.04 9.46 3.64
C ALA A 24 -4.11 10.82 4.38
N ALA A 25 -3.68 10.89 5.64
CA ALA A 25 -3.79 12.11 6.45
C ALA A 25 -3.02 13.29 5.84
N TYR A 26 -1.87 13.00 5.22
CA TYR A 26 -1.04 13.96 4.49
C TYR A 26 -1.77 14.63 3.30
N LEU A 27 -2.82 14.00 2.79
CA LEU A 27 -3.64 14.51 1.69
C LEU A 27 -4.80 15.39 2.16
N VAL A 28 -5.20 15.35 3.44
CA VAL A 28 -6.44 15.96 3.95
C VAL A 28 -6.54 17.46 3.64
N SER A 29 -5.45 18.22 3.76
CA SER A 29 -5.43 19.66 3.48
C SER A 29 -5.65 20.02 2.01
N SER A 30 -5.48 19.05 1.11
CA SER A 30 -5.70 19.22 -0.34
C SER A 30 -7.09 18.74 -0.79
N LEU A 31 -7.87 18.10 0.09
CA LEU A 31 -9.23 17.66 -0.22
C LEU A 31 -10.20 18.85 -0.16
N PHE A 32 -11.10 18.93 -1.14
CA PHE A 32 -12.16 19.93 -1.17
C PHE A 32 -13.45 19.34 -1.72
N ALA A 33 -14.60 19.89 -1.28
CA ALA A 33 -15.89 19.52 -1.81
C ALA A 33 -15.98 19.82 -3.32
N GLY A 34 -16.41 18.85 -4.11
CA GLY A 34 -16.47 18.94 -5.57
C GLY A 34 -15.26 18.34 -6.29
N ALA A 35 -14.20 17.92 -5.58
CA ALA A 35 -13.01 17.36 -6.20
C ALA A 35 -13.27 16.05 -6.97
N ARG A 36 -12.56 15.85 -8.07
CA ARG A 36 -12.49 14.59 -8.83
C ARG A 36 -11.25 13.83 -8.39
N ILE A 37 -11.44 12.69 -7.73
CA ILE A 37 -10.33 11.86 -7.21
C ILE A 37 -10.25 10.54 -7.97
N LEU A 38 -9.04 10.17 -8.35
CA LEU A 38 -8.69 8.81 -8.76
C LEU A 38 -7.88 8.15 -7.65
N ASP A 39 -8.31 7.00 -7.16
CA ASP A 39 -7.57 6.17 -6.20
C ASP A 39 -7.03 4.93 -6.94
N VAL A 40 -5.73 4.90 -7.19
CA VAL A 40 -5.06 3.82 -7.93
C VAL A 40 -4.57 2.78 -6.93
N GLY A 41 -4.82 1.51 -7.21
CA GLY A 41 -4.60 0.41 -6.26
C GLY A 41 -5.57 0.47 -5.09
N ALA A 42 -6.84 0.76 -5.37
CA ALA A 42 -7.87 1.01 -4.36
C ALA A 42 -8.15 -0.19 -3.43
N GLY A 43 -7.71 -1.40 -3.81
CA GLY A 43 -7.93 -2.60 -3.02
C GLY A 43 -9.44 -2.81 -2.77
N PRO A 44 -9.85 -3.23 -1.56
CA PRO A 44 -11.26 -3.41 -1.22
C PRO A 44 -12.02 -2.08 -1.00
N GLY A 45 -11.40 -0.92 -1.27
CA GLY A 45 -12.08 0.37 -1.37
C GLY A 45 -12.25 1.15 -0.07
N THR A 46 -11.64 0.74 1.04
CA THR A 46 -11.87 1.34 2.36
C THR A 46 -11.42 2.81 2.45
N ILE A 47 -10.26 3.16 1.92
CA ILE A 47 -9.80 4.55 1.80
C ILE A 47 -10.67 5.31 0.78
N THR A 48 -10.98 4.67 -0.35
CA THR A 48 -11.75 5.25 -1.45
C THR A 48 -13.15 5.68 -1.03
N VAL A 49 -13.80 4.90 -0.16
CA VAL A 49 -15.12 5.21 0.42
C VAL A 49 -15.04 6.47 1.30
N ASP A 50 -14.05 6.58 2.18
CA ASP A 50 -13.85 7.76 3.04
C ASP A 50 -13.50 9.01 2.20
N LEU A 51 -12.69 8.85 1.13
CA LEU A 51 -12.45 9.92 0.17
C LEU A 51 -13.74 10.41 -0.50
N ALA A 52 -14.63 9.49 -0.89
CA ALA A 52 -15.91 9.84 -1.53
C ALA A 52 -16.83 10.63 -0.59
N ASP A 53 -16.86 10.28 0.69
CA ASP A 53 -17.64 11.00 1.70
C ASP A 53 -17.10 12.43 1.93
N ARG A 54 -15.77 12.61 1.91
CA ARG A 54 -15.13 13.91 2.16
C ARG A 54 -15.25 14.90 1.02
N VAL A 55 -15.33 14.44 -0.23
CA VAL A 55 -15.32 15.32 -1.40
C VAL A 55 -16.70 15.57 -1.99
N PHE A 56 -17.76 14.97 -1.46
CA PHE A 56 -19.12 15.20 -1.96
C PHE A 56 -19.44 16.71 -2.05
N PRO A 57 -20.01 17.23 -3.16
CA PRO A 57 -20.61 16.51 -4.31
C PRO A 57 -19.63 16.13 -5.45
N GLY A 58 -18.32 16.12 -5.17
CA GLY A 58 -17.27 15.63 -6.07
C GLY A 58 -17.34 14.12 -6.30
N ARG A 59 -16.47 13.58 -7.15
CA ARG A 59 -16.53 12.19 -7.63
C ARG A 59 -15.23 11.45 -7.36
N VAL A 60 -15.33 10.18 -6.97
CA VAL A 60 -14.19 9.29 -6.73
C VAL A 60 -14.27 8.04 -7.62
N VAL A 61 -13.16 7.70 -8.25
CA VAL A 61 -12.98 6.46 -9.02
C VAL A 61 -11.88 5.65 -8.36
N GLY A 62 -12.18 4.43 -7.92
CA GLY A 62 -11.17 3.46 -7.51
C GLY A 62 -10.77 2.54 -8.67
N VAL A 63 -9.47 2.33 -8.85
CA VAL A 63 -8.91 1.40 -9.84
C VAL A 63 -8.07 0.36 -9.13
N ASP A 64 -8.24 -0.92 -9.48
CA ASP A 64 -7.35 -2.00 -9.05
C ASP A 64 -7.10 -2.98 -10.20
N ALA A 65 -5.92 -3.62 -10.21
CA ALA A 65 -5.54 -4.58 -11.24
C ALA A 65 -6.22 -5.94 -11.07
N ALA A 66 -6.67 -6.27 -9.86
CA ALA A 66 -7.28 -7.55 -9.52
C ALA A 66 -8.82 -7.49 -9.65
N PRO A 67 -9.44 -8.16 -10.66
CA PRO A 67 -10.88 -8.07 -10.89
C PRO A 67 -11.72 -8.53 -9.69
N ASP A 68 -11.28 -9.57 -9.00
CA ASP A 68 -11.93 -10.12 -7.82
C ASP A 68 -11.90 -9.15 -6.62
N VAL A 69 -10.82 -8.38 -6.46
CA VAL A 69 -10.72 -7.30 -5.46
C VAL A 69 -11.66 -6.15 -5.82
N VAL A 70 -11.78 -5.81 -7.10
CA VAL A 70 -12.74 -4.79 -7.58
C VAL A 70 -14.18 -5.20 -7.29
N GLU A 71 -14.55 -6.47 -7.45
CA GLU A 71 -15.88 -6.96 -7.08
C GLU A 71 -16.17 -6.76 -5.59
N ILE A 72 -15.19 -7.01 -4.72
CA ILE A 72 -15.32 -6.71 -3.27
C ILE A 72 -15.51 -5.21 -3.05
N ALA A 73 -14.71 -4.37 -3.71
CA ALA A 73 -14.81 -2.91 -3.56
C ALA A 73 -16.16 -2.35 -4.05
N ARG A 74 -16.74 -2.93 -5.11
CA ARG A 74 -18.07 -2.57 -5.62
C ARG A 74 -19.17 -2.79 -4.57
N ALA A 75 -19.05 -3.82 -3.74
CA ALA A 75 -19.99 -4.04 -2.63
C ALA A 75 -19.88 -2.95 -1.55
N ALA A 76 -18.72 -2.29 -1.40
CA ALA A 76 -18.51 -1.23 -0.42
C ALA A 76 -19.08 0.15 -0.84
N VAL A 77 -19.52 0.31 -2.09
CA VAL A 77 -20.09 1.57 -2.60
C VAL A 77 -21.30 2.01 -1.77
N GLY A 78 -22.23 1.09 -1.51
CA GLY A 78 -23.50 1.39 -0.84
C GLY A 78 -24.31 2.43 -1.61
N ASP A 79 -24.88 3.41 -0.89
CA ASP A 79 -25.75 4.46 -1.45
C ASP A 79 -24.98 5.68 -2.01
N ARG A 80 -23.67 5.56 -2.26
CA ARG A 80 -22.81 6.68 -2.71
C ARG A 80 -22.87 6.83 -4.23
N PRO A 81 -23.62 7.81 -4.78
CA PRO A 81 -23.72 7.98 -6.23
C PRO A 81 -22.43 8.51 -6.85
N ASN A 82 -21.53 9.05 -6.03
CA ASN A 82 -20.30 9.68 -6.45
C ASN A 82 -19.07 8.76 -6.41
N LEU A 83 -19.25 7.47 -6.11
CA LEU A 83 -18.18 6.49 -6.00
C LEU A 83 -18.36 5.36 -7.02
N THR A 84 -17.29 5.03 -7.75
CA THR A 84 -17.28 3.89 -8.68
C THR A 84 -15.96 3.15 -8.63
N PHE A 85 -15.98 1.83 -8.86
CA PHE A 85 -14.77 1.00 -8.95
C PHE A 85 -14.68 0.29 -10.31
N ARG A 86 -13.47 0.24 -10.86
CA ARG A 86 -13.17 -0.44 -12.13
C ARG A 86 -11.84 -1.18 -12.07
N THR A 87 -11.73 -2.23 -12.86
CA THR A 87 -10.45 -2.89 -13.12
C THR A 87 -9.61 -2.01 -14.06
N GLY A 88 -8.31 -1.91 -13.80
CA GLY A 88 -7.38 -1.16 -14.66
C GLY A 88 -5.92 -1.36 -14.28
N ASP A 89 -5.02 -1.03 -15.21
CA ASP A 89 -3.56 -1.08 -15.00
C ASP A 89 -3.07 0.31 -14.58
N ALA A 90 -2.23 0.38 -13.55
CA ALA A 90 -1.59 1.62 -13.10
C ALA A 90 -0.66 2.24 -14.15
N TYR A 91 -0.23 1.46 -15.16
CA TYR A 91 0.61 1.95 -16.27
C TYR A 91 -0.18 2.45 -17.48
N ASP A 92 -1.49 2.15 -17.57
CA ASP A 92 -2.36 2.50 -18.69
C ASP A 92 -3.80 2.67 -18.18
N LEU A 93 -4.02 3.81 -17.52
CA LEU A 93 -5.29 4.18 -16.94
C LEU A 93 -6.16 4.71 -18.09
N ASP A 94 -7.01 3.85 -18.66
CA ASP A 94 -8.00 4.17 -19.71
C ASP A 94 -9.02 5.25 -19.22
N LEU A 95 -8.52 6.48 -19.11
CA LEU A 95 -9.05 7.69 -18.51
C LEU A 95 -8.43 8.88 -19.25
N ALA A 96 -9.20 9.95 -19.45
CA ALA A 96 -8.73 11.11 -20.19
C ALA A 96 -7.66 11.92 -19.44
N ASP A 97 -6.80 12.61 -20.19
CA ASP A 97 -5.84 13.57 -19.63
C ASP A 97 -6.56 14.66 -18.83
N GLY A 98 -5.98 15.07 -17.69
CA GLY A 98 -6.53 16.15 -16.84
C GLY A 98 -7.96 15.90 -16.32
N SER A 99 -8.39 14.64 -16.26
CA SER A 99 -9.73 14.27 -15.83
C SER A 99 -9.92 14.24 -14.31
N PHE A 100 -8.83 14.34 -13.53
CA PHE A 100 -8.86 14.32 -12.07
C PHE A 100 -8.12 15.51 -11.46
N ASP A 101 -8.64 16.02 -10.35
CA ASP A 101 -7.97 17.08 -9.58
C ASP A 101 -6.91 16.47 -8.63
N ILE A 102 -7.14 15.23 -8.18
CA ILE A 102 -6.26 14.49 -7.28
C ILE A 102 -6.15 13.03 -7.75
N VAL A 103 -4.94 12.52 -7.88
CA VAL A 103 -4.64 11.10 -8.06
C VAL A 103 -3.93 10.61 -6.82
N HIS A 104 -4.52 9.65 -6.14
CA HIS A 104 -4.02 9.06 -4.91
C HIS A 104 -3.55 7.63 -5.16
N ALA A 105 -2.47 7.20 -4.51
CA ALA A 105 -2.05 5.81 -4.44
C ALA A 105 -1.45 5.49 -3.07
N HIS A 106 -1.91 4.40 -2.44
CA HIS A 106 -1.39 3.93 -1.15
C HIS A 106 -0.91 2.49 -1.24
N GLN A 107 0.35 2.26 -0.89
CA GLN A 107 1.00 0.95 -0.96
C GLN A 107 0.96 0.31 -2.36
N VAL A 108 1.20 1.12 -3.40
CA VAL A 108 1.14 0.68 -4.80
C VAL A 108 2.53 0.58 -5.42
N LEU A 109 3.34 1.64 -5.33
CA LEU A 109 4.58 1.74 -6.10
C LEU A 109 5.62 0.70 -5.65
N GLN A 110 5.56 0.25 -4.40
CA GLN A 110 6.39 -0.86 -3.91
C GLN A 110 6.19 -2.17 -4.66
N HIS A 111 5.03 -2.36 -5.32
CA HIS A 111 4.71 -3.55 -6.09
C HIS A 111 4.96 -3.38 -7.59
N LEU A 112 5.31 -2.18 -8.04
CA LEU A 112 5.50 -1.85 -9.44
C LEU A 112 6.97 -2.01 -9.85
N SER A 113 7.20 -2.62 -11.01
CA SER A 113 8.53 -2.72 -11.63
C SER A 113 8.98 -1.41 -12.31
N ARG A 114 8.03 -0.52 -12.66
CA ARG A 114 8.29 0.75 -13.36
C ARG A 114 7.60 1.93 -12.64
N PRO A 115 7.91 2.20 -11.36
CA PRO A 115 7.18 3.20 -10.57
C PRO A 115 7.19 4.61 -11.20
N VAL A 116 8.26 4.97 -11.90
CA VAL A 116 8.36 6.25 -12.61
C VAL A 116 7.38 6.33 -13.79
N ASP A 117 7.17 5.24 -14.53
CA ASP A 117 6.20 5.19 -15.64
C ASP A 117 4.77 5.31 -15.12
N ALA A 118 4.45 4.64 -14.00
CA ALA A 118 3.16 4.79 -13.35
C ALA A 118 2.93 6.23 -12.85
N LEU A 119 3.95 6.87 -12.26
CA LEU A 119 3.86 8.27 -11.84
C LEU A 119 3.66 9.24 -13.02
N ARG A 120 4.24 8.97 -14.20
CA ARG A 120 3.94 9.73 -15.43
C ARG A 120 2.49 9.59 -15.83
N GLU A 121 1.97 8.36 -15.76
CA GLU A 121 0.57 8.07 -16.07
C GLU A 121 -0.39 8.73 -15.08
N PHE A 122 -0.03 8.78 -13.79
CA PHE A 122 -0.78 9.51 -12.77
C PHE A 122 -0.77 11.01 -13.07
N GLY A 123 0.38 11.55 -13.47
CA GLY A 123 0.52 12.95 -13.91
C GLY A 123 -0.34 13.27 -15.13
N ARG A 124 -0.44 12.36 -16.11
CA ARG A 124 -1.27 12.55 -17.32
C ARG A 124 -2.74 12.72 -16.95
N VAL A 125 -3.30 11.82 -16.14
CA VAL A 125 -4.73 11.87 -15.77
C VAL A 125 -5.04 12.96 -14.76
N ALA A 126 -4.07 13.40 -13.95
CA ALA A 126 -4.18 14.59 -13.09
C ALA A 126 -4.14 15.91 -13.90
N GLY A 127 -3.35 15.95 -14.97
CA GLY A 127 -3.12 17.16 -15.77
C GLY A 127 -2.22 18.19 -15.05
N PRO A 128 -2.01 19.37 -15.66
CA PRO A 128 -1.04 20.36 -15.20
C PRO A 128 -1.37 20.99 -13.84
N ASP A 129 -2.65 21.12 -13.51
CA ASP A 129 -3.12 21.70 -12.24
C ASP A 129 -3.40 20.65 -11.16
N GLY A 130 -3.35 19.36 -11.54
CA GLY A 130 -3.67 18.25 -10.67
C GLY A 130 -2.61 17.96 -9.60
N LEU A 131 -3.02 17.21 -8.60
CA LEU A 131 -2.16 16.73 -7.52
C LEU A 131 -1.98 15.21 -7.63
N VAL A 132 -0.74 14.73 -7.57
CA VAL A 132 -0.44 13.32 -7.37
C VAL A 132 0.03 13.10 -5.94
N ALA A 133 -0.70 12.29 -5.18
CA ALA A 133 -0.46 11.99 -3.78
C ALA A 133 -0.13 10.51 -3.62
N VAL A 134 1.06 10.20 -3.14
CA VAL A 134 1.51 8.81 -2.99
C VAL A 134 2.08 8.57 -1.61
N ARG A 135 1.70 7.44 -1.01
CA ARG A 135 2.27 6.94 0.24
C ARG A 135 2.65 5.48 0.12
N ASP A 136 3.90 5.16 0.41
CA ASP A 136 4.42 3.79 0.39
C ASP A 136 5.29 3.54 1.63
N VAL A 137 5.32 2.28 2.04
CA VAL A 137 6.13 1.82 3.17
C VAL A 137 7.62 1.76 2.81
N ASP A 138 8.46 1.86 3.82
CA ASP A 138 9.89 1.63 3.72
C ASP A 138 10.31 0.50 4.68
N TYR A 139 10.43 -0.71 4.15
CA TYR A 139 10.77 -1.89 4.95
C TYR A 139 12.19 -1.83 5.53
N GLY A 140 13.14 -1.26 4.82
CA GLY A 140 14.50 -1.04 5.30
C GLY A 140 14.60 -0.01 6.42
N GLY A 141 13.51 0.69 6.77
CA GLY A 141 13.43 1.58 7.93
C GLY A 141 12.64 0.99 9.12
N VAL A 142 12.19 -0.25 9.02
CA VAL A 142 11.39 -0.91 10.06
C VAL A 142 12.24 -1.23 11.28
N ILE A 143 11.70 -0.89 12.47
CA ILE A 143 12.35 -1.17 13.75
C ILE A 143 11.35 -1.86 14.69
N TRP A 144 11.85 -2.74 15.57
CA TRP A 144 11.05 -3.43 16.56
C TRP A 144 11.82 -3.74 17.84
N HIS A 145 11.07 -3.97 18.91
CA HIS A 145 11.51 -4.50 20.20
C HIS A 145 10.49 -5.56 20.68
N PRO A 146 10.90 -6.56 21.47
CA PRO A 146 12.28 -7.01 21.67
C PRO A 146 12.90 -7.55 20.38
N ARG A 147 14.23 -7.69 20.36
CA ARG A 147 14.94 -8.25 19.21
C ARG A 147 14.72 -9.75 19.14
N VAL A 148 13.97 -10.18 18.14
CA VAL A 148 13.75 -11.59 17.80
C VAL A 148 14.55 -11.91 16.53
N PRO A 149 15.59 -12.78 16.59
CA PRO A 149 16.44 -13.06 15.42
C PRO A 149 15.67 -13.55 14.18
N ALA A 150 14.57 -14.27 14.40
CA ALA A 150 13.71 -14.75 13.31
C ALA A 150 13.00 -13.60 12.55
N LEU A 151 12.79 -12.43 13.19
CA LEU A 151 12.26 -11.24 12.50
C LEU A 151 13.35 -10.55 11.67
N ASP A 152 14.63 -10.69 12.02
CA ASP A 152 15.72 -10.20 11.16
C ASP A 152 15.81 -11.04 9.89
N GLU A 153 15.81 -12.36 10.04
CA GLU A 153 15.78 -13.31 8.93
C GLU A 153 14.55 -13.09 8.04
N TRP A 154 13.39 -12.83 8.65
CA TRP A 154 12.17 -12.45 7.93
C TRP A 154 12.37 -11.21 7.06
N LEU A 155 12.97 -10.14 7.59
CA LEU A 155 13.14 -8.89 6.85
C LEU A 155 14.07 -9.08 5.64
N GLU A 156 15.15 -9.84 5.81
CA GLU A 156 16.07 -10.21 4.73
C GLU A 156 15.35 -10.99 3.61
N ILE A 157 14.59 -12.02 3.97
CA ILE A 157 13.79 -12.80 3.02
C ILE A 157 12.72 -11.94 2.38
N TYR A 158 12.07 -11.05 3.14
CA TYR A 158 11.05 -10.14 2.63
C TYR A 158 11.60 -9.24 1.52
N HIS A 159 12.79 -8.68 1.73
CA HIS A 159 13.51 -7.91 0.72
C HIS A 159 13.85 -8.74 -0.51
N GLY A 160 14.39 -9.95 -0.32
CA GLY A 160 14.74 -10.85 -1.41
C GLY A 160 13.53 -11.24 -2.27
N VAL A 161 12.40 -11.56 -1.63
CA VAL A 161 11.14 -11.90 -2.32
C VAL A 161 10.65 -10.72 -3.13
N HIS A 162 10.48 -9.53 -2.52
CA HIS A 162 9.90 -8.38 -3.21
C HIS A 162 10.75 -7.93 -4.40
N ARG A 163 12.07 -7.86 -4.24
CA ARG A 163 12.98 -7.52 -5.34
C ARG A 163 13.05 -8.59 -6.42
N GLY A 164 12.82 -9.86 -6.07
CA GLY A 164 12.84 -10.98 -7.00
C GLY A 164 11.53 -11.19 -7.78
N VAL A 165 10.39 -10.70 -7.29
CA VAL A 165 9.07 -10.97 -7.91
C VAL A 165 8.19 -9.76 -8.18
N SER A 166 8.33 -8.66 -7.44
CA SER A 166 7.41 -7.52 -7.53
C SER A 166 8.12 -6.23 -7.91
N GLY A 167 8.81 -5.60 -6.95
CA GLY A 167 9.20 -4.21 -6.99
C GLY A 167 10.13 -3.87 -5.84
N GLU A 168 10.08 -2.62 -5.40
CA GLU A 168 11.00 -2.10 -4.38
C GLU A 168 10.32 -2.07 -2.99
N PRO A 169 10.72 -2.93 -2.04
CA PRO A 169 10.16 -2.92 -0.67
C PRO A 169 10.51 -1.66 0.13
N ASP A 170 11.54 -0.93 -0.30
CA ASP A 170 11.95 0.35 0.30
C ASP A 170 11.39 1.54 -0.50
N ALA A 171 10.16 1.44 -0.99
CA ALA A 171 9.57 2.44 -1.89
C ALA A 171 9.40 3.82 -1.24
N GLY A 172 9.01 3.86 0.04
CA GLY A 172 8.75 5.11 0.77
C GLY A 172 9.90 6.12 0.67
N ARG A 173 11.14 5.70 0.89
CA ARG A 173 12.33 6.58 0.76
C ARG A 173 12.63 7.05 -0.66
N ARG A 174 12.04 6.42 -1.69
CA ARG A 174 12.32 6.73 -3.10
C ARG A 174 11.28 7.59 -3.77
N LEU A 175 10.09 7.76 -3.16
CA LEU A 175 8.97 8.48 -3.76
C LEU A 175 9.35 9.86 -4.29
N LYS A 176 10.11 10.66 -3.52
CA LYS A 176 10.54 11.99 -3.95
C LYS A 176 11.42 11.96 -5.20
N ALA A 177 12.34 11.01 -5.28
CA ALA A 177 13.21 10.85 -6.45
C ALA A 177 12.40 10.40 -7.67
N TRP A 178 11.55 9.38 -7.49
CA TRP A 178 10.70 8.87 -8.57
C TRP A 178 9.71 9.90 -9.11
N ALA A 179 9.14 10.75 -8.24
CA ALA A 179 8.28 11.84 -8.68
C ALA A 179 9.06 12.85 -9.56
N ARG A 180 10.29 13.19 -9.18
CA ARG A 180 11.14 14.09 -9.99
C ARG A 180 11.50 13.45 -11.33
N ASP A 181 11.84 12.17 -11.35
CA ASP A 181 12.17 11.42 -12.57
C ASP A 181 10.94 11.26 -13.50
N ALA A 182 9.74 11.32 -12.93
CA ALA A 182 8.48 11.33 -13.67
C ALA A 182 8.15 12.71 -14.26
N GLY A 183 8.90 13.75 -13.91
CA GLY A 183 8.74 15.12 -14.45
C GLY A 183 7.99 16.09 -13.54
N PHE A 184 7.60 15.69 -12.32
CA PHE A 184 6.99 16.62 -11.36
C PHE A 184 8.04 17.64 -10.87
N THR A 185 7.71 18.93 -10.97
CA THR A 185 8.65 20.01 -10.60
C THR A 185 8.48 20.48 -9.16
N ARG A 186 7.27 20.37 -8.60
CA ARG A 186 6.96 20.70 -7.20
C ARG A 186 6.64 19.40 -6.45
N VAL A 187 7.57 18.98 -5.60
CA VAL A 187 7.44 17.73 -4.82
C VAL A 187 7.67 18.03 -3.34
N GLU A 188 6.58 18.02 -2.59
CA GLU A 188 6.59 18.07 -1.13
C GLU A 188 6.67 16.64 -0.61
N ALA A 189 7.55 16.40 0.36
CA ALA A 189 7.72 15.08 0.96
C ALA A 189 7.47 15.17 2.47
N SER A 190 6.70 14.23 2.98
CA SER A 190 6.43 14.02 4.40
C SER A 190 6.63 12.54 4.75
N ALA A 191 6.36 12.20 6.00
CA ALA A 191 6.38 10.82 6.45
C ALA A 191 5.37 10.62 7.57
N SER A 192 4.88 9.38 7.67
CA SER A 192 4.09 8.90 8.78
C SER A 192 4.54 7.50 9.18
N VAL A 193 4.05 7.02 10.31
CA VAL A 193 4.42 5.71 10.84
C VAL A 193 3.18 4.91 11.20
N TRP A 194 3.22 3.61 10.92
CA TRP A 194 2.34 2.65 11.58
C TRP A 194 3.06 2.06 12.78
N VAL A 195 2.36 1.95 13.90
CA VAL A 195 2.90 1.39 15.15
C VAL A 195 1.94 0.33 15.69
N PHE A 196 2.47 -0.88 15.90
CA PHE A 196 1.76 -2.00 16.50
C PHE A 196 2.34 -2.31 17.88
N ASP A 197 1.80 -1.66 18.91
CA ASP A 197 2.31 -1.59 20.28
C ASP A 197 1.37 -2.16 21.34
N THR A 198 0.07 -2.24 21.08
CA THR A 198 -0.91 -2.80 22.02
C THR A 198 -1.05 -4.30 21.84
N ASP A 199 -1.51 -5.01 22.87
CA ASP A 199 -1.76 -6.45 22.82
C ASP A 199 -2.62 -6.86 21.61
N GLU A 200 -3.68 -6.10 21.35
CA GLU A 200 -4.57 -6.33 20.20
C GLU A 200 -3.84 -6.14 18.86
N LYS A 201 -3.12 -5.01 18.71
CA LYS A 201 -2.37 -4.70 17.49
C LYS A 201 -1.24 -5.70 17.23
N ARG A 202 -0.54 -6.13 18.28
CA ARG A 202 0.52 -7.14 18.20
C ARG A 202 -0.03 -8.51 17.82
N ALA A 203 -1.08 -8.97 18.52
CA ALA A 203 -1.74 -10.23 18.21
C ALA A 203 -2.23 -10.26 16.77
N TRP A 204 -2.80 -9.14 16.30
CA TRP A 204 -3.26 -8.97 14.94
C TRP A 204 -2.12 -8.99 13.92
N TRP A 205 -1.12 -8.10 14.05
CA TRP A 205 -0.03 -7.98 13.06
C TRP A 205 0.89 -9.20 13.06
N GLY A 206 1.29 -9.66 14.24
CA GLY A 206 2.17 -10.82 14.38
C GLY A 206 1.47 -12.12 14.00
N GLY A 207 0.18 -12.29 14.33
CA GLY A 207 -0.61 -13.43 13.87
C GLY A 207 -0.75 -13.46 12.35
N MET A 208 -1.07 -12.31 11.73
CA MET A 208 -1.14 -12.17 10.29
C MET A 208 0.18 -12.55 9.61
N TRP A 209 1.32 -12.07 10.10
CA TRP A 209 2.62 -12.41 9.55
C TRP A 209 2.99 -13.87 9.79
N ALA A 210 2.72 -14.40 10.98
CA ALA A 210 2.96 -15.81 11.29
C ALA A 210 2.22 -16.75 10.32
N ASP A 211 1.02 -16.40 9.89
CA ASP A 211 0.28 -17.17 8.89
C ASP A 211 0.80 -16.91 7.48
N ARG A 212 1.05 -15.64 7.13
CA ARG A 212 1.52 -15.23 5.80
C ARG A 212 2.84 -15.91 5.41
N VAL A 213 3.81 -16.00 6.33
CA VAL A 213 5.10 -16.64 6.01
C VAL A 213 4.99 -18.13 5.70
N ARG A 214 3.90 -18.80 6.08
CA ARG A 214 3.71 -20.25 5.82
C ARG A 214 2.75 -20.57 4.68
N ALA A 215 1.66 -19.81 4.56
CA ALA A 215 0.51 -20.18 3.73
C ALA A 215 0.07 -19.04 2.80
N SER A 216 1.02 -18.47 2.04
CA SER A 216 0.70 -17.42 1.07
C SER A 216 1.59 -17.48 -0.18
N ALA A 217 1.30 -16.61 -1.15
CA ALA A 217 2.16 -16.39 -2.32
C ALA A 217 3.61 -16.05 -1.91
N PHE A 218 3.78 -15.34 -0.80
CA PHE A 218 5.09 -15.04 -0.22
C PHE A 218 5.91 -16.31 0.05
N ALA A 219 5.31 -17.29 0.76
CA ALA A 219 5.98 -18.56 1.08
C ALA A 219 6.39 -19.31 -0.19
N GLY A 220 5.51 -19.35 -1.19
CA GLY A 220 5.80 -19.94 -2.49
C GLY A 220 6.95 -19.25 -3.22
N HIS A 221 7.02 -17.92 -3.16
CA HIS A 221 8.10 -17.14 -3.77
C HIS A 221 9.43 -17.31 -3.03
N ALA A 222 9.42 -17.30 -1.69
CA ALA A 222 10.61 -17.51 -0.88
C ALA A 222 11.28 -18.85 -1.21
N ARG A 223 10.49 -19.93 -1.31
CA ARG A 223 10.98 -21.27 -1.72
C ARG A 223 11.50 -21.27 -3.14
N ARG A 224 10.72 -20.74 -4.09
CA ARG A 224 11.08 -20.73 -5.52
C ARG A 224 12.37 -19.97 -5.80
N LEU A 225 12.62 -18.90 -5.06
CA LEU A 225 13.84 -18.10 -5.17
C LEU A 225 15.02 -18.69 -4.37
N GLY A 226 14.81 -19.79 -3.62
CA GLY A 226 15.84 -20.40 -2.77
C GLY A 226 16.21 -19.55 -1.55
N LEU A 227 15.33 -18.64 -1.13
CA LEU A 227 15.56 -17.73 0.00
C LEU A 227 15.22 -18.38 1.34
N ALA A 228 14.27 -19.32 1.36
CA ALA A 228 13.87 -20.04 2.57
C ALA A 228 13.27 -21.41 2.24
N ASP A 229 13.52 -22.38 3.12
CA ASP A 229 12.82 -23.67 3.14
C ASP A 229 11.66 -23.67 4.17
N ASP A 230 10.91 -24.77 4.25
CA ASP A 230 9.76 -24.86 5.16
C ASP A 230 10.17 -24.78 6.64
N ALA A 231 11.34 -25.31 7.00
CA ALA A 231 11.86 -25.21 8.36
C ALA A 231 12.13 -23.75 8.73
N THR A 232 12.70 -22.97 7.80
CA THR A 232 12.98 -21.55 7.97
C THR A 232 11.69 -20.74 8.09
N LEU A 233 10.73 -20.96 7.19
CA LEU A 233 9.43 -20.28 7.24
C LEU A 233 8.66 -20.61 8.53
N GLN A 234 8.77 -21.83 9.04
CA GLN A 234 8.18 -22.22 10.32
C GLN A 234 8.86 -21.48 11.49
N ARG A 235 10.19 -21.42 11.55
CA ARG A 235 10.91 -20.65 12.59
C ARG A 235 10.50 -19.18 12.59
N ILE A 236 10.36 -18.58 11.42
CA ILE A 236 9.91 -17.18 11.28
C ILE A 236 8.48 -17.02 11.77
N SER A 237 7.59 -17.97 11.45
CA SER A 237 6.21 -17.97 11.95
C SER A 237 6.17 -17.97 13.47
N ASP A 238 6.98 -18.84 14.10
CA ASP A 238 7.07 -18.93 15.55
C ASP A 238 7.70 -17.66 16.16
N GLY A 239 8.68 -17.06 15.48
CA GLY A 239 9.26 -15.77 15.86
C GLY A 239 8.24 -14.62 15.90
N TRP A 240 7.36 -14.54 14.89
CA TRP A 240 6.26 -13.57 14.89
C TRP A 240 5.27 -13.77 16.03
N ARG A 241 4.96 -15.03 16.36
CA ARG A 241 4.10 -15.37 17.51
C ARG A 241 4.77 -15.01 18.83
N ALA A 242 6.06 -15.27 18.96
CA ALA A 242 6.84 -14.92 20.14
C ALA A 242 6.90 -13.40 20.36
N TRP A 243 7.21 -12.63 19.30
CA TRP A 243 7.18 -11.17 19.36
C TRP A 243 5.79 -10.64 19.76
N ALA A 244 4.72 -11.20 19.19
CA ALA A 244 3.36 -10.75 19.48
C ALA A 244 2.94 -11.00 20.94
N ALA A 245 3.41 -12.09 21.54
CA ALA A 245 3.10 -12.49 22.91
C ALA A 245 3.90 -11.71 23.97
N ASP A 246 4.99 -11.04 23.58
CA ASP A 246 5.83 -10.28 24.50
C ASP A 246 5.16 -8.93 24.87
N PRO A 247 4.98 -8.61 26.16
CA PRO A 247 4.35 -7.37 26.60
C PRO A 247 5.15 -6.10 26.26
N ASP A 248 6.48 -6.22 26.11
CA ASP A 248 7.36 -5.11 25.69
C ASP A 248 7.43 -5.00 24.15
N GLY A 249 6.71 -5.88 23.45
CA GLY A 249 6.63 -5.93 22.01
C GLY A 249 6.12 -4.62 21.39
N TRP A 250 6.83 -4.09 20.41
CA TRP A 250 6.31 -3.12 19.45
C TRP A 250 7.11 -3.14 18.15
N ILE A 251 6.47 -2.74 17.06
CA ILE A 251 7.09 -2.59 15.74
C ILE A 251 6.56 -1.32 15.08
N LEU A 252 7.46 -0.60 14.42
CA LEU A 252 7.17 0.62 13.67
C LEU A 252 7.53 0.43 12.21
N LEU A 253 6.60 0.81 11.33
CA LEU A 253 6.78 0.80 9.89
C LEU A 253 6.71 2.24 9.37
N PRO A 254 7.85 2.82 8.92
CA PRO A 254 7.85 4.15 8.34
C PRO A 254 7.25 4.13 6.93
N HIS A 255 6.56 5.20 6.60
CA HIS A 255 6.01 5.43 5.27
C HIS A 255 6.49 6.78 4.76
N GLY A 256 7.04 6.78 3.55
CA GLY A 256 7.29 8.01 2.82
C GLY A 256 6.00 8.47 2.15
N GLU A 257 5.83 9.79 2.07
CA GLU A 257 4.67 10.43 1.47
C GLU A 257 5.13 11.53 0.53
N VAL A 258 4.45 11.69 -0.61
CA VAL A 258 4.68 12.80 -1.52
C VAL A 258 3.38 13.42 -1.98
N LEU A 259 3.38 14.75 -2.07
CA LEU A 259 2.44 15.56 -2.81
C LEU A 259 3.19 16.19 -3.98
N ALA A 260 2.86 15.78 -5.21
CA ALA A 260 3.59 16.11 -6.42
C ALA A 260 2.70 16.85 -7.44
N ARG A 261 3.25 17.89 -8.07
CA ARG A 261 2.61 18.70 -9.11
C ARG A 261 3.59 19.00 -10.24
N ALA A 262 3.04 19.21 -11.44
CA ALA A 262 3.82 19.60 -12.62
C ALA A 262 4.53 20.95 -12.43
#